data_AF-A0A2H0YV56-F1
#
_entry.id   AF-A0A2H0YV56-F1
#
_cell.length_a   1.000
_cell.length_b   1.000
_cell.length_c   1.000
_cell.angle_alpha   90.00
_cell.angle_beta   90.00
_cell.angle_gamma   90.00
#
_symmetry.space_group_name_H-M   'P 1'
#
loop_
_entity.id
_entity.type
_entity.pdbx_description
1 polymer ?
#
loop_
_entity_poly.entity_id
_entity_poly.type
_entity_poly.pdbx_seq_one_letter_code
_entity_poly.pdbx_strand_id
1 'polypeptide(L)'
;MVGKLIKIFRKEKGIGVIELSKKLGINRISLFRIEKEQREPSEETALKAFKIFGLSEENIYHIFVFNELQKLGKISPKSKVRETQSFLQRLNKKDKNSKIIYRYFKRI
;
A
#
# COMPACT_ATOMS: atom_id res chain seq x y z
N MET A 1 -2.39 7.29 -0.26
CA MET A 1 -1.99 6.22 0.70
C MET A 1 -1.14 5.13 0.04
N VAL A 2 -1.59 4.58 -1.09
CA VAL A 2 -0.90 3.48 -1.80
C VAL A 2 0.56 3.84 -2.14
N GLY A 3 0.80 5.06 -2.60
CA GLY A 3 2.16 5.53 -2.92
C GLY A 3 3.15 5.49 -1.74
N LYS A 4 2.71 5.83 -0.53
CA LYS A 4 3.52 5.70 0.70
C LYS A 4 3.86 4.24 1.01
N LEU A 5 2.91 3.32 0.85
CA LEU A 5 3.16 1.89 1.03
C LEU A 5 4.17 1.35 0.02
N ILE A 6 4.08 1.76 -1.25
CA ILE A 6 5.06 1.41 -2.28
C ILE A 6 6.46 1.85 -1.85
N LYS A 7 6.61 3.09 -1.34
CA LYS A 7 7.89 3.60 -0.82
C LYS A 7 8.42 2.76 0.35
N ILE A 8 7.55 2.41 1.30
CA ILE A 8 7.93 1.61 2.47
C ILE A 8 8.44 0.25 2.02
N PHE A 9 7.67 -0.49 1.23
CA PHE A 9 8.08 -1.81 0.75
C PHE A 9 9.32 -1.77 -0.12
N ARG A 10 9.45 -0.75 -1.00
CA ARG A 10 10.67 -0.57 -1.80
C ARG A 10 11.90 -0.46 -0.90
N LYS A 11 11.85 0.37 0.15
CA LYS A 11 12.96 0.53 1.10
C LYS A 11 13.23 -0.75 1.89
N GLU A 12 12.19 -1.43 2.37
CA GLU A 12 12.31 -2.70 3.10
C GLU A 12 12.94 -3.81 2.26
N LYS A 13 12.78 -3.76 0.94
CA LYS A 13 13.37 -4.70 -0.02
C LYS A 13 14.72 -4.23 -0.57
N GLY A 14 15.23 -3.07 -0.15
CA GLY A 14 16.49 -2.51 -0.63
C GLY A 14 16.49 -2.09 -2.11
N ILE A 15 15.31 -1.91 -2.71
CA ILE A 15 15.17 -1.63 -4.15
C ILE A 15 15.38 -0.12 -4.41
N GLY A 16 16.19 0.22 -5.41
CA GLY A 16 16.40 1.62 -5.82
C GLY A 16 15.16 2.22 -6.50
N VAL A 17 14.98 3.55 -6.43
CA VAL A 17 13.88 4.23 -7.16
C VAL A 17 13.98 3.98 -8.67
N ILE A 18 15.18 4.09 -9.22
CA ILE A 18 15.43 3.86 -10.65
C ILE A 18 15.16 2.40 -11.04
N GLU A 19 15.56 1.47 -10.17
CA GLU A 19 15.36 0.04 -10.39
C GLU A 19 13.86 -0.30 -10.39
N LEU A 20 13.10 0.17 -9.39
CA LEU A 20 11.66 -0.07 -9.33
C LEU A 20 10.94 0.58 -10.51
N SER A 21 11.29 1.82 -10.88
CA SER A 21 10.63 2.50 -12.00
C SER A 21 10.81 1.74 -13.31
N LYS A 22 12.01 1.18 -13.55
CA LYS A 22 12.27 0.30 -14.71
C LYS A 22 11.42 -0.96 -14.66
N LYS A 23 11.35 -1.67 -13.52
CA LYS A 23 10.51 -2.88 -13.37
C LYS A 23 9.02 -2.59 -13.58
N LEU A 24 8.56 -1.41 -13.15
CA LEU A 24 7.19 -0.97 -13.33
C LEU A 24 6.88 -0.52 -14.76
N GLY A 25 7.89 -0.14 -15.55
CA GLY A 25 7.70 0.43 -16.89
C GLY A 25 7.26 1.89 -16.85
N ILE A 26 7.63 2.63 -15.80
CA ILE A 26 7.26 4.04 -15.61
C ILE A 26 8.51 4.92 -15.44
N ASN A 27 8.36 6.23 -15.66
CA ASN A 27 9.44 7.19 -15.42
C ASN A 27 9.75 7.28 -13.91
N ARG A 28 11.05 7.40 -13.56
CA ARG A 28 11.54 7.64 -12.18
C ARG A 28 10.85 8.84 -11.50
N ILE A 29 10.56 9.91 -12.25
CA ILE A 29 9.88 11.11 -11.73
C ILE A 29 8.43 10.76 -11.37
N SER A 30 7.75 9.97 -12.20
CA SER A 30 6.40 9.49 -11.90
C SER A 30 6.37 8.65 -10.63
N LEU A 31 7.31 7.71 -10.48
CA LEU A 31 7.43 6.92 -9.25
C LEU A 31 7.71 7.81 -8.04
N PHE A 32 8.60 8.81 -8.16
CA PHE A 32 8.90 9.74 -7.07
C PHE A 32 7.67 10.55 -6.63
N ARG A 33 6.86 11.04 -7.59
CA ARG A 33 5.60 11.75 -7.31
C ARG A 33 4.57 10.82 -6.66
N ILE A 34 4.48 9.58 -7.11
CA ILE A 34 3.64 8.54 -6.48
C ILE A 34 4.06 8.32 -5.03
N GLU A 35 5.35 8.10 -4.76
CA GLU A 35 5.88 7.87 -3.42
C GLU A 35 5.73 9.07 -2.47
N LYS A 36 5.53 10.27 -3.01
CA LYS A 36 5.23 11.50 -2.27
C LYS A 36 3.74 11.81 -2.16
N GLU A 37 2.86 10.95 -2.67
CA GLU A 37 1.41 11.17 -2.75
C GLU A 37 1.02 12.43 -3.56
N GLN A 38 1.91 12.88 -4.45
CA GLN A 38 1.65 13.98 -5.39
C GLN A 38 0.98 13.50 -6.68
N ARG A 39 0.83 12.18 -6.83
CA ARG A 39 0.17 11.51 -7.95
C ARG A 39 -0.33 10.15 -7.46
N GLU A 40 -1.58 9.81 -7.76
CA GLU A 40 -2.07 8.46 -7.53
C GLU A 40 -1.50 7.50 -8.59
N PRO A 41 -1.02 6.31 -8.20
CA PRO A 41 -0.63 5.28 -9.17
C PRO A 41 -1.89 4.74 -9.88
N SER A 42 -1.72 4.23 -11.11
CA SER A 42 -2.76 3.38 -11.69
C SER A 42 -2.88 2.09 -10.89
N GLU A 43 -4.05 1.46 -10.95
CA GLU A 43 -4.27 0.16 -10.29
C GLU A 43 -3.25 -0.88 -10.76
N GLU A 44 -3.00 -0.95 -12.07
CA GLU A 44 -1.97 -1.81 -12.66
C GLU A 44 -0.58 -1.53 -12.08
N THR A 45 -0.19 -0.26 -11.95
CA THR A 45 1.11 0.13 -11.37
C THR A 45 1.22 -0.33 -9.93
N ALA A 46 0.16 -0.14 -9.13
CA ALA A 46 0.12 -0.54 -7.73
C ALA A 46 0.17 -2.06 -7.57
N LEU A 47 -0.66 -2.79 -8.33
CA LEU A 47 -0.69 -4.25 -8.38
C LEU A 47 0.70 -4.80 -8.71
N LYS A 48 1.31 -4.30 -9.78
CA LYS A 48 2.63 -4.74 -10.22
C LYS A 48 3.71 -4.47 -9.18
N ALA A 49 3.68 -3.29 -8.53
CA ALA A 49 4.62 -2.97 -7.46
C ALA A 49 4.51 -3.95 -6.30
N PHE A 50 3.30 -4.21 -5.79
CA PHE A 50 3.10 -5.11 -4.67
C PHE A 50 3.46 -6.56 -5.00
N LYS A 51 3.19 -7.01 -6.23
CA LYS A 51 3.66 -8.32 -6.72
C LYS A 51 5.19 -8.41 -6.75
N ILE A 52 5.89 -7.37 -7.22
CA ILE A 52 7.38 -7.31 -7.19
C ILE A 52 7.91 -7.44 -5.76
N PHE A 53 7.20 -6.87 -4.77
CA PHE A 53 7.60 -6.98 -3.36
C PHE A 53 7.25 -8.33 -2.71
N GLY A 54 6.55 -9.22 -3.43
CA GLY A 54 6.15 -10.54 -2.95
C GLY A 54 4.98 -10.49 -1.96
N LEU A 55 4.04 -9.54 -2.11
CA LEU A 55 2.80 -9.56 -1.34
C LEU A 55 1.87 -10.64 -1.90
N SER A 56 1.18 -11.35 -1.00
CA SER A 56 0.08 -12.25 -1.35
C SER A 56 -1.11 -11.46 -1.91
N GLU A 57 -1.96 -12.14 -2.68
CA GLU A 57 -3.20 -11.55 -3.20
C GLU A 57 -4.08 -11.01 -2.07
N GLU A 58 -4.17 -11.73 -0.95
CA GLU A 58 -4.87 -11.30 0.26
C GLU A 58 -4.31 -9.96 0.78
N ASN A 59 -2.99 -9.82 0.92
CA ASN A 59 -2.37 -8.58 1.37
C ASN A 59 -2.66 -7.42 0.41
N ILE A 60 -2.68 -7.67 -0.90
CA ILE A 60 -2.94 -6.65 -1.92
C ILE A 60 -4.41 -6.23 -1.91
N TYR A 61 -5.32 -7.20 -1.90
CA TYR A 61 -6.76 -6.99 -1.75
C TYR A 61 -7.03 -6.12 -0.53
N HIS A 62 -6.38 -6.45 0.58
CA HIS A 62 -6.48 -5.66 1.78
C HIS A 62 -6.05 -4.19 1.57
N ILE A 63 -4.89 -3.95 0.95
CA ILE A 63 -4.43 -2.58 0.70
C ILE A 63 -5.46 -1.78 -0.13
N PHE A 64 -6.04 -2.38 -1.16
CA PHE A 64 -7.02 -1.71 -2.00
C PHE A 64 -8.34 -1.45 -1.29
N VAL A 65 -8.91 -2.45 -0.60
CA VAL A 65 -10.14 -2.25 0.19
C VAL A 65 -9.96 -1.11 1.16
N PHE A 66 -8.85 -1.10 1.90
CA PHE A 66 -8.59 -0.04 2.86
C PHE A 66 -8.43 1.33 2.18
N ASN A 67 -7.75 1.40 1.04
CA ASN A 67 -7.60 2.63 0.26
C ASN A 67 -8.95 3.21 -0.16
N GLU A 68 -9.87 2.38 -0.61
CA GLU A 68 -11.20 2.81 -1.02
C GLU A 68 -12.06 3.22 0.18
N LEU A 69 -12.01 2.46 1.29
CA LEU A 69 -12.67 2.86 2.54
C LEU A 69 -12.21 4.24 3.04
N GLN A 70 -10.93 4.58 2.84
CA GLN A 70 -10.41 5.90 3.19
C GLN A 70 -10.98 7.02 2.33
N LYS A 71 -11.26 6.74 1.04
CA LYS A 71 -11.82 7.70 0.08
C LYS A 71 -13.33 7.90 0.24
N LEU A 72 -14.05 6.92 0.80
CA LEU A 72 -15.48 7.04 1.04
C LEU A 72 -15.77 8.11 2.10
N GLY A 73 -16.13 9.32 1.65
CA GLY A 73 -16.45 10.48 2.48
C GLY A 73 -17.73 10.38 3.34
N LYS A 74 -18.25 9.17 3.60
CA LYS A 74 -19.53 8.97 4.32
C LYS A 74 -19.44 8.02 5.52
N ILE A 75 -18.27 7.44 5.80
CA ILE A 75 -18.11 6.56 6.97
C ILE A 75 -17.78 7.42 8.18
N SER A 76 -18.60 7.37 9.23
CA SER A 76 -18.29 8.08 10.48
C SER A 76 -16.91 7.66 10.99
N PRO A 77 -16.13 8.56 11.63
CA PRO A 77 -14.81 8.21 12.15
C PRO A 77 -14.82 6.94 13.03
N LYS A 78 -15.89 6.73 13.81
CA LYS A 78 -16.06 5.51 14.64
C LYS A 78 -16.23 4.24 13.80
N SER A 79 -17.05 4.29 12.75
CA SER A 79 -17.25 3.16 11.85
C SER A 79 -15.99 2.83 11.07
N LYS A 80 -15.24 3.85 10.66
CA LYS A 80 -13.95 3.73 9.97
C LYS A 80 -12.91 3.05 10.85
N VAL A 81 -12.81 3.46 12.12
CA VAL A 81 -11.93 2.82 13.11
C VAL A 81 -12.35 1.37 13.37
N ARG A 82 -13.65 1.09 13.51
CA ARG A 82 -14.15 -0.27 13.75
C ARG A 82 -13.83 -1.20 12.58
N GLU A 83 -14.14 -0.80 11.35
CA GLU A 83 -13.83 -1.59 10.15
C GLU A 83 -12.32 -1.78 9.98
N THR A 84 -11.54 -0.71 10.17
CA THR A 84 -10.08 -0.78 10.19
C THR A 84 -9.60 -1.80 11.22
N GLN A 85 -10.12 -1.78 12.45
CA GLN A 85 -9.71 -2.72 13.48
C GLN A 85 -10.13 -4.16 13.17
N SER A 86 -11.38 -4.40 12.74
CA SER A 86 -11.86 -5.72 12.35
C SER A 86 -11.04 -6.29 11.20
N PHE A 87 -10.62 -5.44 10.28
CA PHE A 87 -9.78 -5.80 9.16
C PHE A 87 -8.34 -6.10 9.56
N LEU A 88 -7.73 -5.26 10.41
CA LEU A 88 -6.40 -5.46 10.97
C LEU A 88 -6.29 -6.73 11.83
N GLN A 89 -7.40 -7.19 12.41
CA GLN A 89 -7.48 -8.45 13.15
C GLN A 89 -7.40 -9.68 12.24
N ARG A 90 -7.78 -9.56 10.96
CA ARG A 90 -7.74 -10.65 9.97
C ARG A 90 -6.36 -10.84 9.35
N LEU A 91 -5.49 -9.84 9.39
CA LEU A 91 -4.13 -9.95 8.89
C LEU A 91 -3.32 -10.98 9.68
N ASN A 92 -2.66 -11.91 8.98
CA ASN A 92 -1.73 -12.84 9.60
C ASN A 92 -0.47 -12.12 10.11
N LYS A 93 -0.45 -11.77 11.40
CA LYS A 93 0.64 -10.99 12.02
C LYS A 93 1.99 -11.73 12.08
N LYS A 94 2.03 -13.03 11.77
CA LYS A 94 3.27 -13.81 11.62
C LYS A 94 3.93 -13.57 10.25
N ASP A 95 3.15 -13.16 9.24
CA ASP A 95 3.70 -12.75 7.94
C ASP A 95 4.36 -11.36 8.02
N LYS A 96 5.56 -11.24 7.47
CA LYS A 96 6.36 -10.01 7.52
C LYS A 96 5.66 -8.86 6.79
N ASN A 97 5.04 -9.12 5.64
CA ASN A 97 4.39 -8.08 4.85
C ASN A 97 3.10 -7.61 5.53
N SER A 98 2.28 -8.53 6.03
CA SER A 98 1.09 -8.23 6.83
C SER A 98 1.43 -7.39 8.07
N LYS A 99 2.58 -7.64 8.73
CA LYS A 99 3.05 -6.83 9.87
C LYS A 99 3.40 -5.39 9.48
N ILE A 100 4.00 -5.19 8.30
CA ILE A 100 4.31 -3.85 7.76
C ILE A 100 3.00 -3.10 7.47
N ILE A 101 2.05 -3.76 6.79
CA ILE A 101 0.73 -3.21 6.47
C ILE A 101 0.00 -2.80 7.75
N TYR A 102 -0.05 -3.69 8.75
CA TYR A 102 -0.68 -3.42 10.04
C TYR A 102 -0.09 -2.19 10.73
N ARG A 103 1.25 -2.09 10.80
CA ARG A 103 1.94 -0.95 11.43
C ARG A 103 1.66 0.36 10.71
N TYR A 104 1.57 0.33 9.39
CA TYR A 104 1.27 1.51 8.60
C TYR A 104 -0.17 1.99 8.83
N PHE A 105 -1.15 1.09 8.73
CA PHE A 105 -2.56 1.44 8.92
C PHE A 105 -2.91 1.84 10.34
N LYS A 106 -2.22 1.32 11.37
CA LYS A 106 -2.43 1.75 12.76
C LYS A 106 -2.03 3.21 13.01
N ARG A 107 -1.19 3.80 12.17
CA ARG A 107 -0.65 5.17 12.33
C ARG A 107 -1.47 6.24 11.60
N ILE A 108 -2.47 5.84 10.82
CA ILE A 108 -3.35 6.71 10.02
C ILE A 108 -4.72 6.72 10.67
#